data_AF-A0A851TBW4-F1
#
_entry.id   AF-A0A851TBW4-F1
#
_cell.length_a   1.000
_cell.length_b   1.000
_cell.length_c   1.000
_cell.angle_alpha   90.00
_cell.angle_beta   90.00
_cell.angle_gamma   90.00
#
_symmetry.space_group_name_H-M   'P 1'
#
loop_
_entity.id
_entity.type
_entity.pdbx_description
1 polymer ?
#
loop_
_entity_poly.entity_id
_entity_poly.type
_entity_poly.pdbx_seq_one_letter_code
_entity_poly.pdbx_strand_id
1 'polypeptide(L)'
;DDTPHVPNEQLGEKQVLHIIENLTSLIKQIFPETKVYAVMGNHDFHPKNQFPGKEHRIYNQTAELWRSWLDDTSIPLFRAGAFYSEKLPSPNTRGRMVVLNTNLYYDQNNQTADEEDPGGQFQWLEETLSNASKAEEMVYIAGHIPPGFFEKKRGKPWFRSNFNERYLKIVQRHHRVIAAQFFGHHHTDSFRMFYSDTGSPINVMFLAPGVTPWKTTLPGVVNGANNPGIRVIDYDPDTLQVKDMVTYYLNLTHANTFSAVWEEEYQLTGAFQVPDGSARSMHTVLEKISKDARYLQQYYEFNSVKYDLALCEEPCRVDHVCAIREVDFARYDVCIKGSSSAAATSSVFILLSLLSASLSPQHAL
;
A
#
# COMPACT_ATOMS: atom_id res chain seq x y z
N ASP A 1 7.34 -10.79 1.29
CA ASP A 1 8.26 -10.38 0.22
C ASP A 1 9.65 -10.41 0.78
N ASP A 2 10.16 -11.62 0.79
CA ASP A 2 11.17 -12.09 1.72
C ASP A 2 12.51 -12.23 1.00
N THR A 3 12.45 -12.50 -0.30
CA THR A 3 13.61 -12.90 -1.10
C THR A 3 14.25 -11.70 -1.82
N PRO A 4 15.55 -11.78 -2.16
CA PRO A 4 16.27 -10.63 -2.72
C PRO A 4 15.87 -10.30 -4.16
N HIS A 5 16.19 -9.08 -4.58
CA HIS A 5 15.98 -8.60 -5.95
C HIS A 5 17.09 -9.10 -6.89
N VAL A 6 17.06 -10.39 -7.22
CA VAL A 6 18.03 -11.05 -8.12
C VAL A 6 17.36 -11.65 -9.37
N PRO A 7 18.13 -12.02 -10.41
CA PRO A 7 17.63 -12.82 -11.53
C PRO A 7 17.14 -14.20 -11.07
N ASN A 8 16.16 -14.77 -11.77
CA ASN A 8 15.55 -16.07 -11.40
C ASN A 8 16.58 -17.21 -11.41
N GLU A 9 17.59 -17.12 -12.26
CA GLU A 9 18.65 -18.12 -12.41
C GLU A 9 19.54 -18.21 -11.16
N GLN A 10 19.54 -17.17 -10.31
CA GLN A 10 20.32 -17.10 -9.07
C GLN A 10 19.51 -17.49 -7.83
N LEU A 11 18.20 -17.69 -7.96
CA LEU A 11 17.31 -17.96 -6.82
C LEU A 11 16.25 -18.99 -7.22
N GLY A 12 16.53 -20.27 -6.95
CA GLY A 12 15.61 -21.37 -7.21
C GLY A 12 14.52 -21.55 -6.16
N GLU A 13 13.52 -22.37 -6.48
CA GLU A 13 12.37 -22.68 -5.60
C GLU A 13 12.77 -23.11 -4.18
N LYS A 14 13.81 -23.96 -4.05
CA LYS A 14 14.28 -24.43 -2.74
C LYS A 14 14.81 -23.27 -1.88
N GLN A 15 15.54 -22.35 -2.48
CA GLN A 15 16.09 -21.18 -1.80
C GLN A 15 14.97 -20.21 -1.40
N VAL A 16 13.96 -20.01 -2.26
CA VAL A 16 12.77 -19.22 -1.92
C VAL A 16 12.10 -19.78 -0.66
N LEU A 17 11.77 -21.08 -0.65
CA LEU A 17 11.13 -21.73 0.51
C LEU A 17 11.99 -21.66 1.77
N HIS A 18 13.31 -21.81 1.64
CA HIS A 18 14.23 -21.70 2.78
C HIS A 18 14.26 -20.29 3.39
N ILE A 19 14.20 -19.24 2.56
CA ILE A 19 14.15 -17.86 3.06
C ILE A 19 12.82 -17.60 3.78
N ILE A 20 11.69 -18.05 3.22
CA ILE A 20 10.36 -17.95 3.85
C ILE A 20 10.37 -18.68 5.21
N GLU A 21 10.93 -19.89 5.26
CA GLU A 21 11.08 -20.68 6.49
C GLU A 21 11.92 -19.95 7.54
N ASN A 22 13.03 -19.34 7.14
CA ASN A 22 13.92 -18.61 8.05
C ASN A 22 13.20 -17.42 8.70
N LEU A 23 12.56 -16.55 7.90
CA LEU A 23 11.81 -15.41 8.43
C LEU A 23 10.61 -15.85 9.28
N THR A 24 9.89 -16.89 8.83
CA THR A 24 8.79 -17.49 9.60
C THR A 24 9.29 -17.97 10.96
N SER A 25 10.43 -18.66 11.00
CA SER A 25 11.01 -19.19 12.23
C SER A 25 11.46 -18.08 13.18
N LEU A 26 12.09 -17.02 12.64
CA LEU A 26 12.47 -15.85 13.41
C LEU A 26 11.25 -15.18 14.07
N ILE A 27 10.17 -14.97 13.30
CA ILE A 27 8.94 -14.37 13.84
C ILE A 27 8.36 -15.24 14.95
N LYS A 28 8.26 -16.56 14.75
CA LYS A 28 7.76 -17.50 15.78
C LYS A 28 8.65 -17.52 17.02
N GLN A 29 9.96 -17.40 16.86
CA GLN A 29 10.89 -17.38 17.98
C GLN A 29 10.74 -16.12 18.85
N ILE A 30 10.57 -14.95 18.22
CA ILE A 30 10.46 -13.67 18.92
C ILE A 30 9.04 -13.45 19.46
N PHE A 31 8.02 -13.92 18.76
CA PHE A 31 6.60 -13.72 19.09
C PHE A 31 5.84 -15.06 19.16
N PRO A 32 6.18 -15.97 20.09
CA PRO A 32 5.65 -17.34 20.10
C PRO A 32 4.14 -17.44 20.36
N GLU A 33 3.56 -16.46 21.06
CA GLU A 33 2.14 -16.44 21.43
C GLU A 33 1.29 -15.52 20.55
N THR A 34 1.90 -14.87 19.56
CA THR A 34 1.23 -13.89 18.71
C THR A 34 0.66 -14.57 17.46
N LYS A 35 -0.65 -14.41 17.21
CA LYS A 35 -1.26 -14.78 15.93
C LYS A 35 -0.73 -13.84 14.83
N VAL A 36 -0.21 -14.42 13.75
CA VAL A 36 0.34 -13.69 12.61
C VAL A 36 -0.54 -13.95 11.39
N TYR A 37 -0.98 -12.88 10.73
CA TYR A 37 -1.69 -12.96 9.44
C TYR A 37 -0.70 -12.66 8.32
N ALA A 38 -0.06 -13.70 7.79
CA ALA A 38 0.98 -13.57 6.78
C ALA A 38 0.41 -13.53 5.35
N VAL A 39 0.99 -12.65 4.52
CA VAL A 39 0.64 -12.43 3.11
C VAL A 39 1.87 -12.75 2.26
N MET A 40 1.72 -13.56 1.20
CA MET A 40 2.81 -13.79 0.24
C MET A 40 3.01 -12.57 -0.66
N GLY A 41 4.25 -12.16 -0.86
CA GLY A 41 4.66 -11.15 -1.83
C GLY A 41 5.14 -11.73 -3.15
N ASN A 42 5.32 -10.88 -4.17
CA ASN A 42 5.57 -11.34 -5.53
C ASN A 42 6.96 -11.98 -5.72
N HIS A 43 7.91 -11.72 -4.81
CA HIS A 43 9.21 -12.39 -4.73
C HIS A 43 9.19 -13.70 -3.93
N ASP A 44 8.07 -14.06 -3.29
CA ASP A 44 7.95 -15.28 -2.48
C ASP A 44 7.58 -16.51 -3.34
N PHE A 45 8.04 -16.51 -4.59
CA PHE A 45 7.75 -17.57 -5.57
C PHE A 45 8.89 -17.70 -6.57
N HIS A 46 9.00 -18.88 -7.19
CA HIS A 46 9.96 -19.13 -8.26
C HIS A 46 9.25 -19.74 -9.48
N PRO A 47 9.39 -19.15 -10.68
CA PRO A 47 10.02 -17.84 -10.95
C PRO A 47 9.24 -16.69 -10.30
N LYS A 48 9.92 -15.59 -9.94
CA LYS A 48 9.24 -14.45 -9.28
C LYS A 48 8.07 -13.93 -10.10
N ASN A 49 7.06 -13.41 -9.41
CA ASN A 49 5.80 -12.89 -9.94
C ASN A 49 4.83 -13.93 -10.54
N GLN A 50 5.28 -15.15 -10.86
CA GLN A 50 4.48 -16.13 -11.62
C GLN A 50 3.56 -16.97 -10.74
N PHE A 51 2.71 -16.32 -9.93
CA PHE A 51 1.78 -16.98 -9.01
C PHE A 51 0.58 -17.57 -9.78
N PRO A 52 0.34 -18.90 -9.77
CA PRO A 52 -0.84 -19.49 -10.40
C PRO A 52 -2.11 -19.30 -9.56
N GLY A 53 -3.27 -19.17 -10.22
CA GLY A 53 -4.61 -19.18 -9.61
C GLY A 53 -5.12 -20.59 -9.25
N LYS A 54 -4.23 -21.50 -8.87
CA LYS A 54 -4.52 -22.90 -8.54
C LYS A 54 -3.47 -23.45 -7.58
N GLU A 55 -3.72 -24.64 -7.03
CA GLU A 55 -2.81 -25.30 -6.11
C GLU A 55 -1.38 -25.39 -6.66
N HIS A 56 -0.39 -25.13 -5.80
CA HIS A 56 1.01 -25.17 -6.15
C HIS A 56 1.88 -25.68 -4.99
N ARG A 57 3.02 -26.29 -5.31
CA ARG A 57 3.95 -26.85 -4.30
C ARG A 57 4.43 -25.80 -3.30
N ILE A 58 4.75 -24.58 -3.76
CA ILE A 58 5.17 -23.48 -2.89
C ILE A 58 4.04 -23.13 -1.91
N TYR A 59 2.78 -23.04 -2.37
CA TYR A 59 1.64 -22.78 -1.49
C TYR A 59 1.48 -23.87 -0.44
N ASN A 60 1.62 -25.14 -0.84
CA ASN A 60 1.53 -26.28 0.06
C ASN A 60 2.61 -26.26 1.14
N GLN A 61 3.86 -26.00 0.77
CA GLN A 61 4.97 -25.94 1.73
C GLN A 61 4.86 -24.72 2.64
N THR A 62 4.50 -23.55 2.10
CA THR A 62 4.27 -22.35 2.91
C THR A 62 3.09 -22.54 3.87
N ALA A 63 2.04 -23.28 3.48
CA ALA A 63 0.95 -23.64 4.40
C ALA A 63 1.43 -24.47 5.60
N GLU A 64 2.39 -25.38 5.40
CA GLU A 64 3.02 -26.13 6.50
C GLU A 64 3.83 -25.20 7.41
N LEU A 65 4.64 -24.30 6.82
CA LEU A 65 5.40 -23.32 7.58
C LEU A 65 4.49 -22.42 8.42
N TRP A 66 3.33 -22.03 7.88
CA TRP A 66 2.36 -21.16 8.54
C TRP A 66 1.26 -21.92 9.28
N ARG A 67 1.36 -23.24 9.42
CA ARG A 67 0.31 -24.10 9.98
C ARG A 67 -0.20 -23.67 11.35
N SER A 68 0.69 -23.17 12.22
CA SER A 68 0.36 -22.67 13.56
C SER A 68 -0.35 -21.32 13.56
N TRP A 69 -0.34 -20.61 12.44
CA TRP A 69 -1.00 -19.32 12.27
C TRP A 69 -2.33 -19.42 11.52
N LEU A 70 -2.61 -20.55 10.88
CA LEU A 70 -3.80 -20.79 10.07
C LEU A 70 -4.78 -21.71 10.81
N ASP A 71 -6.06 -21.33 10.81
CA ASP A 71 -7.13 -22.22 11.24
C ASP A 71 -7.31 -23.38 10.22
N ASP A 72 -7.87 -24.50 10.67
CA ASP A 72 -8.02 -25.71 9.83
C ASP A 72 -8.81 -25.47 8.54
N THR A 73 -9.76 -24.53 8.56
CA THR A 73 -10.56 -24.14 7.40
C THR A 73 -9.81 -23.24 6.42
N SER A 74 -8.76 -22.55 6.88
CA SER A 74 -7.98 -21.63 6.04
C SER A 74 -6.91 -22.34 5.23
N ILE A 75 -6.44 -23.49 5.69
CA ILE A 75 -5.35 -24.24 5.03
C ILE A 75 -5.73 -24.71 3.64
N PRO A 76 -6.91 -25.32 3.39
CA PRO A 76 -7.30 -25.69 2.03
C PRO A 76 -7.37 -24.50 1.08
N LEU A 77 -7.86 -23.35 1.55
CA LEU A 77 -7.90 -22.11 0.75
C LEU A 77 -6.50 -21.60 0.44
N PHE A 78 -5.61 -21.58 1.44
CA PHE A 78 -4.23 -21.19 1.25
C PHE A 78 -3.52 -22.10 0.24
N ARG A 79 -3.69 -23.42 0.36
CA ARG A 79 -3.11 -24.37 -0.60
C ARG A 79 -3.64 -24.17 -2.01
N ALA A 80 -4.92 -23.85 -2.14
CA ALA A 80 -5.58 -23.65 -3.44
C ALA A 80 -5.18 -22.34 -4.14
N GLY A 81 -4.88 -21.26 -3.42
CA GLY A 81 -4.61 -19.96 -4.04
C GLY A 81 -3.83 -18.93 -3.23
N ALA A 82 -3.25 -19.32 -2.09
CA ALA A 82 -2.51 -18.46 -1.15
C ALA A 82 -3.32 -17.27 -0.57
N PHE A 83 -4.64 -17.42 -0.49
CA PHE A 83 -5.54 -16.46 0.18
C PHE A 83 -6.40 -17.19 1.21
N TYR A 84 -6.85 -16.48 2.25
CA TYR A 84 -7.60 -17.06 3.37
C TYR A 84 -8.23 -15.95 4.23
N SER A 85 -9.05 -16.33 5.21
CA SER A 85 -9.56 -15.38 6.20
C SER A 85 -9.61 -16.00 7.59
N GLU A 86 -9.37 -15.18 8.60
CA GLU A 86 -9.27 -15.62 10.00
C GLU A 86 -10.06 -14.66 10.89
N LYS A 87 -10.65 -15.18 11.95
CA LYS A 87 -11.20 -14.31 13.01
C LYS A 87 -10.06 -13.72 13.83
N LEU A 88 -10.26 -12.51 14.33
CA LEU A 88 -9.35 -11.91 15.31
C LEU A 88 -9.52 -12.62 16.66
N PRO A 89 -8.44 -12.85 17.43
CA PRO A 89 -8.46 -13.72 18.63
C PRO A 89 -9.14 -13.09 19.86
N SER A 90 -9.62 -11.85 19.78
CA SER A 90 -10.24 -11.16 20.92
C SER A 90 -11.69 -11.63 21.16
N PRO A 91 -12.03 -12.14 22.36
CA PRO A 91 -13.35 -12.71 22.66
C PRO A 91 -14.54 -11.76 22.44
N ASN A 92 -14.29 -10.45 22.53
CA ASN A 92 -15.30 -9.42 22.37
C ASN A 92 -15.29 -8.78 20.97
N THR A 93 -14.28 -9.09 20.15
CA THR A 93 -14.11 -8.47 18.83
C THR A 93 -14.79 -9.32 17.77
N ARG A 94 -15.77 -8.74 17.07
CA ARG A 94 -16.36 -9.32 15.86
C ARG A 94 -15.51 -8.94 14.64
N GLY A 95 -14.23 -9.28 14.69
CA GLY A 95 -13.24 -8.85 13.71
C GLY A 95 -12.75 -10.01 12.85
N ARG A 96 -12.46 -9.73 11.58
CA ARG A 96 -11.88 -10.68 10.64
C ARG A 96 -10.72 -10.05 9.88
N MET A 97 -9.64 -10.81 9.74
CA MET A 97 -8.60 -10.52 8.77
C MET A 97 -8.89 -11.31 7.48
N VAL A 98 -8.94 -10.61 6.36
CA VAL A 98 -9.00 -11.19 5.01
C VAL A 98 -7.64 -11.00 4.37
N VAL A 99 -6.97 -12.10 4.06
CA VAL A 99 -5.65 -12.11 3.44
C VAL A 99 -5.78 -12.50 1.97
N LEU A 100 -5.35 -11.60 1.09
CA LEU A 100 -5.42 -11.74 -0.35
C LEU A 100 -4.07 -12.10 -0.96
N ASN A 101 -4.09 -12.96 -1.97
CA ASN A 101 -3.01 -13.14 -2.92
C ASN A 101 -3.19 -12.17 -4.09
N THR A 102 -2.77 -10.92 -3.92
CA THR A 102 -2.86 -9.91 -4.98
C THR A 102 -1.76 -10.03 -6.05
N ASN A 103 -0.82 -10.96 -5.88
CA ASN A 103 0.17 -11.32 -6.91
C ASN A 103 -0.52 -11.93 -8.14
N LEU A 104 -1.70 -12.51 -7.98
CA LEU A 104 -2.54 -13.00 -9.08
C LEU A 104 -2.97 -11.90 -10.04
N TYR A 105 -3.02 -10.65 -9.57
CA TYR A 105 -3.49 -9.51 -10.35
C TYR A 105 -2.37 -8.72 -11.02
N TYR A 106 -1.12 -9.11 -10.77
CA TYR A 106 0.06 -8.35 -11.18
C TYR A 106 0.23 -8.34 -12.70
N ASP A 107 0.58 -7.18 -13.27
CA ASP A 107 0.78 -7.01 -14.72
C ASP A 107 1.92 -7.91 -15.26
N GLN A 108 2.87 -8.28 -14.41
CA GLN A 108 3.99 -9.17 -14.75
C GLN A 108 3.71 -10.67 -14.51
N ASN A 109 2.50 -11.05 -14.06
CA ASN A 109 2.18 -12.45 -13.81
C ASN A 109 1.54 -13.11 -15.03
N ASN A 110 2.32 -13.85 -15.82
CA ASN A 110 1.79 -14.49 -17.03
C ASN A 110 0.89 -15.70 -16.75
N GLN A 111 0.87 -16.24 -15.52
CA GLN A 111 0.03 -17.39 -15.17
C GLN A 111 -1.46 -17.05 -15.17
N THR A 112 -1.81 -15.78 -14.98
CA THR A 112 -3.20 -15.30 -14.83
C THR A 112 -3.60 -14.32 -15.93
N ALA A 113 -2.83 -14.25 -17.02
CA ALA A 113 -3.03 -13.28 -18.12
C ALA A 113 -4.44 -13.27 -18.69
N ASP A 114 -5.00 -14.45 -18.88
CA ASP A 114 -6.27 -14.68 -19.56
C ASP A 114 -7.40 -15.09 -18.59
N GLU A 115 -7.17 -14.99 -17.28
CA GLU A 115 -8.15 -15.38 -16.25
C GLU A 115 -8.98 -14.17 -15.79
N GLU A 116 -10.31 -14.30 -15.77
CA GLU A 116 -11.19 -13.23 -15.27
C GLU A 116 -11.21 -13.13 -13.73
N ASP A 117 -11.14 -14.27 -13.05
CA ASP A 117 -11.08 -14.37 -11.59
C ASP A 117 -10.11 -15.49 -11.16
N PRO A 118 -8.79 -15.22 -11.16
CA PRO A 118 -7.80 -16.25 -10.87
C PRO A 118 -7.97 -16.82 -9.46
N GLY A 119 -8.10 -18.14 -9.37
CA GLY A 119 -8.38 -18.87 -8.13
C GLY A 119 -9.77 -18.63 -7.54
N GLY A 120 -10.68 -17.96 -8.26
CA GLY A 120 -11.99 -17.57 -7.74
C GLY A 120 -11.92 -16.58 -6.57
N GLN A 121 -10.81 -15.84 -6.45
CA GLN A 121 -10.52 -15.02 -5.29
C GLN A 121 -11.48 -13.82 -5.17
N PHE A 122 -11.90 -13.20 -6.27
CA PHE A 122 -12.87 -12.10 -6.22
C PHE A 122 -14.26 -12.59 -5.83
N GLN A 123 -14.72 -13.71 -6.39
CA GLN A 123 -15.95 -14.34 -5.95
C GLN A 123 -15.90 -14.67 -4.45
N TRP A 124 -14.83 -15.34 -4.01
CA TRP A 124 -14.62 -15.69 -2.60
C TRP A 124 -14.57 -14.45 -1.70
N LEU A 125 -13.94 -13.36 -2.14
CA LEU A 125 -13.88 -12.10 -1.40
C LEU A 125 -15.27 -11.47 -1.24
N GLU A 126 -16.07 -11.40 -2.31
CA GLU A 126 -17.45 -10.89 -2.24
C GLU A 126 -18.32 -11.71 -1.30
N GLU A 127 -18.22 -13.03 -1.36
CA GLU A 127 -18.93 -13.94 -0.46
C GLU A 127 -18.49 -13.76 1.00
N THR A 128 -17.19 -13.65 1.24
CA THR A 128 -16.62 -13.44 2.58
C THR A 128 -17.09 -12.11 3.18
N LEU A 129 -17.04 -11.02 2.42
CA LEU A 129 -17.50 -9.70 2.88
C LEU A 129 -19.03 -9.65 3.05
N SER A 130 -19.78 -10.36 2.20
CA SER A 130 -21.23 -10.51 2.36
C SER A 130 -21.58 -11.26 3.64
N ASN A 131 -20.82 -12.30 3.97
CA ASN A 131 -21.01 -13.08 5.19
C ASN A 131 -20.59 -12.29 6.44
N ALA A 132 -19.50 -11.52 6.38
CA ALA A 132 -19.11 -10.60 7.45
C ALA A 132 -20.25 -9.60 7.75
N SER A 133 -20.87 -9.02 6.72
CA SER A 133 -22.03 -8.13 6.88
C SER A 133 -23.20 -8.81 7.61
N LYS A 134 -23.57 -10.03 7.20
CA LYS A 134 -24.64 -10.81 7.86
C LYS A 134 -24.30 -11.18 9.31
N ALA A 135 -23.03 -11.39 9.61
CA ALA A 135 -22.53 -11.74 10.93
C ALA A 135 -22.21 -10.52 11.81
N GLU A 136 -22.44 -9.30 11.31
CA GLU A 136 -22.07 -8.04 11.97
C GLU A 136 -20.58 -8.02 12.35
N GLU A 137 -19.72 -8.53 11.46
CA GLU A 137 -18.26 -8.52 11.59
C GLU A 137 -17.65 -7.33 10.82
N MET A 138 -16.61 -6.72 11.40
CA MET A 138 -15.74 -5.76 10.72
C MET A 138 -14.50 -6.46 10.18
N VAL A 139 -13.99 -5.97 9.05
CA VAL A 139 -12.94 -6.64 8.27
C VAL A 139 -11.75 -5.72 8.06
N TYR A 140 -10.55 -6.25 8.31
CA TYR A 140 -9.32 -5.76 7.70
C TYR A 140 -8.99 -6.57 6.46
N ILE A 141 -8.55 -5.90 5.39
CA ILE A 141 -8.03 -6.56 4.20
C ILE A 141 -6.52 -6.36 4.16
N ALA A 142 -5.78 -7.46 4.04
CA ALA A 142 -4.33 -7.44 3.83
C ALA A 142 -3.98 -8.03 2.46
N GLY A 143 -3.03 -7.41 1.77
CA GLY A 143 -2.52 -7.88 0.50
C GLY A 143 -1.09 -7.38 0.28
N HIS A 144 -0.37 -7.91 -0.71
CA HIS A 144 0.99 -7.47 -0.96
C HIS A 144 1.02 -6.30 -1.97
N ILE A 145 0.67 -6.59 -3.23
CA ILE A 145 0.60 -5.60 -4.31
C ILE A 145 -0.70 -4.81 -4.17
N PRO A 146 -0.65 -3.47 -4.03
CA PRO A 146 -1.86 -2.66 -3.96
C PRO A 146 -2.43 -2.33 -5.35
N PRO A 147 -3.75 -2.09 -5.46
CA PRO A 147 -4.37 -1.48 -6.64
C PRO A 147 -3.93 -0.01 -6.81
N GLY A 148 -4.26 0.57 -7.96
CA GLY A 148 -3.93 1.95 -8.29
C GLY A 148 -2.49 2.11 -8.77
N PHE A 149 -1.91 3.27 -8.47
CA PHE A 149 -0.62 3.70 -9.03
C PHE A 149 0.47 3.83 -7.97
N PHE A 150 1.71 3.65 -8.39
CA PHE A 150 2.89 3.94 -7.58
C PHE A 150 3.20 5.44 -7.59
N GLU A 151 3.24 6.06 -6.41
CA GLU A 151 3.39 7.51 -6.27
C GLU A 151 4.76 8.05 -6.68
N LYS A 152 5.81 7.22 -6.66
CA LYS A 152 7.16 7.61 -7.11
C LYS A 152 7.35 7.52 -8.63
N LYS A 153 6.35 7.04 -9.38
CA LYS A 153 6.43 6.93 -10.84
C LYS A 153 5.08 7.16 -11.50
N ARG A 154 4.93 8.33 -12.12
CA ARG A 154 3.75 8.70 -12.90
C ARG A 154 3.32 7.59 -13.87
N GLY A 155 2.05 7.19 -13.77
CA GLY A 155 1.43 6.26 -14.71
C GLY A 155 1.92 4.82 -14.57
N LYS A 156 2.50 4.43 -13.42
CA LYS A 156 2.85 3.03 -13.15
C LYS A 156 1.83 2.37 -12.22
N PRO A 157 0.86 1.61 -12.75
CA PRO A 157 0.06 0.68 -11.98
C PRO A 157 0.77 -0.68 -11.85
N TRP A 158 0.25 -1.52 -10.96
CA TRP A 158 0.69 -2.91 -10.79
C TRP A 158 -0.39 -3.90 -11.20
N PHE A 159 -1.64 -3.63 -10.84
CA PHE A 159 -2.76 -4.48 -11.28
C PHE A 159 -3.01 -4.29 -12.77
N ARG A 160 -3.44 -5.36 -13.44
CA ARG A 160 -4.13 -5.21 -14.72
C ARG A 160 -5.43 -4.41 -14.52
N SER A 161 -5.82 -3.65 -15.54
CA SER A 161 -6.95 -2.71 -15.44
C SER A 161 -8.27 -3.38 -15.03
N ASN A 162 -8.58 -4.54 -15.59
CA ASN A 162 -9.78 -5.32 -15.25
C ASN A 162 -9.81 -5.73 -13.77
N PHE A 163 -8.68 -6.19 -13.22
CA PHE A 163 -8.58 -6.56 -11.81
C PHE A 163 -8.64 -5.34 -10.89
N ASN A 164 -8.02 -4.23 -11.28
CA ASN A 164 -8.10 -2.96 -10.54
C ASN A 164 -9.55 -2.47 -10.43
N GLU A 165 -10.27 -2.48 -11.55
CA GLU A 165 -11.69 -2.11 -11.61
C GLU A 165 -12.55 -3.06 -10.76
N ARG A 166 -12.30 -4.37 -10.84
CA ARG A 166 -13.05 -5.36 -10.05
C ARG A 166 -12.84 -5.18 -8.56
N TYR A 167 -11.59 -4.98 -8.13
CA TYR A 167 -11.25 -4.69 -6.74
C TYR A 167 -11.96 -3.43 -6.24
N LEU A 168 -11.93 -2.36 -7.02
CA LEU A 168 -12.63 -1.10 -6.70
C LEU A 168 -14.12 -1.30 -6.49
N LYS A 169 -14.79 -2.01 -7.40
CA LYS A 169 -16.23 -2.32 -7.31
C LYS A 169 -16.57 -3.09 -6.03
N ILE A 170 -15.73 -4.06 -5.64
CA ILE A 170 -15.92 -4.84 -4.42
C ILE A 170 -15.77 -3.96 -3.19
N VAL A 171 -14.69 -3.15 -3.12
CA VAL A 171 -14.48 -2.22 -2.01
C VAL A 171 -15.65 -1.23 -1.91
N GLN A 172 -16.08 -0.64 -3.03
CA GLN A 172 -17.22 0.29 -3.07
C GLN A 172 -18.52 -0.36 -2.59
N ARG A 173 -18.79 -1.61 -2.98
CA ARG A 173 -20.01 -2.34 -2.57
C ARG A 173 -19.99 -2.73 -1.09
N HIS A 174 -18.84 -3.13 -0.57
CA HIS A 174 -18.69 -3.71 0.77
C HIS A 174 -18.05 -2.76 1.78
N HIS A 175 -17.85 -1.49 1.45
CA HIS A 175 -17.08 -0.53 2.26
C HIS A 175 -17.54 -0.41 3.72
N ARG A 176 -18.82 -0.69 4.02
CA ARG A 176 -19.38 -0.59 5.37
C ARG A 176 -18.85 -1.63 6.35
N VAL A 177 -18.38 -2.77 5.86
CA VAL A 177 -17.77 -3.83 6.68
C VAL A 177 -16.25 -3.81 6.63
N ILE A 178 -15.65 -3.04 5.73
CA ILE A 178 -14.20 -2.93 5.60
C ILE A 178 -13.73 -1.77 6.49
N ALA A 179 -13.05 -2.05 7.59
CA ALA A 179 -12.55 -1.03 8.50
C ALA A 179 -11.32 -0.30 7.96
N ALA A 180 -10.38 -1.05 7.37
CA ALA A 180 -9.17 -0.53 6.72
C ALA A 180 -8.52 -1.61 5.85
N GLN A 181 -7.57 -1.20 5.00
CA GLN A 181 -6.78 -2.10 4.16
C GLN A 181 -5.27 -1.88 4.41
N PHE A 182 -4.48 -2.94 4.43
CA PHE A 182 -3.04 -2.90 4.73
C PHE A 182 -2.23 -3.61 3.65
N PHE A 183 -1.35 -2.85 3.00
CA PHE A 183 -0.58 -3.33 1.84
C PHE A 183 0.89 -2.92 1.94
N GLY A 184 1.72 -3.52 1.09
CA GLY A 184 3.16 -3.24 1.01
C GLY A 184 3.60 -2.98 -0.42
N HIS A 185 4.57 -3.75 -0.89
CA HIS A 185 5.16 -3.74 -2.24
C HIS A 185 5.94 -2.49 -2.64
N HIS A 186 5.47 -1.28 -2.29
CA HIS A 186 6.10 -0.03 -2.74
C HIS A 186 7.40 0.28 -2.00
N HIS A 187 7.58 -0.29 -0.81
CA HIS A 187 8.65 -0.01 0.17
C HIS A 187 8.65 1.42 0.73
N THR A 188 7.83 2.30 0.18
CA THR A 188 7.58 3.67 0.62
C THR A 188 6.33 3.75 1.50
N ASP A 189 6.30 4.79 2.35
CA ASP A 189 5.14 5.07 3.20
C ASP A 189 4.10 5.91 2.45
N SER A 190 2.91 5.36 2.28
CA SER A 190 1.82 6.06 1.61
C SER A 190 0.44 5.54 2.04
N PHE A 191 -0.61 6.12 1.46
CA PHE A 191 -1.98 5.66 1.63
C PHE A 191 -2.78 5.86 0.34
N ARG A 192 -3.92 5.19 0.21
CA ARG A 192 -4.85 5.33 -0.91
C ARG A 192 -6.26 5.57 -0.40
N MET A 193 -6.93 6.54 -1.00
CA MET A 193 -8.32 6.87 -0.70
C MET A 193 -9.25 6.13 -1.65
N PHE A 194 -10.37 5.67 -1.10
CA PHE A 194 -11.48 5.10 -1.87
C PHE A 194 -12.71 5.96 -1.66
N TYR A 195 -13.41 6.26 -2.76
CA TYR A 195 -14.59 7.13 -2.76
C TYR A 195 -15.83 6.41 -3.29
N SER A 196 -17.00 6.77 -2.75
CA SER A 196 -18.28 6.36 -3.32
C SER A 196 -18.50 7.02 -4.69
N ASP A 197 -19.53 6.58 -5.40
CA ASP A 197 -19.96 7.22 -6.65
C ASP A 197 -20.38 8.68 -6.46
N THR A 198 -20.80 9.05 -5.24
CA THR A 198 -21.13 10.42 -4.83
C THR A 198 -19.94 11.24 -4.34
N GLY A 199 -18.72 10.68 -4.37
CA GLY A 199 -17.48 11.36 -3.99
C GLY A 199 -17.20 11.42 -2.48
N SER A 200 -17.94 10.67 -1.65
CA SER A 200 -17.67 10.60 -0.20
C SER A 200 -16.53 9.63 0.08
N PRO A 201 -15.59 9.93 1.01
CA PRO A 201 -14.55 8.98 1.39
C PRO A 201 -15.17 7.79 2.13
N ILE A 202 -14.97 6.58 1.59
CA ILE A 202 -15.61 5.35 2.09
C ILE A 202 -14.62 4.36 2.69
N ASN A 203 -13.34 4.43 2.30
CA ASN A 203 -12.31 3.53 2.82
C ASN A 203 -10.92 4.13 2.63
N VAL A 204 -9.95 3.58 3.37
CA VAL A 204 -8.54 3.94 3.25
C VAL A 204 -7.69 2.67 3.26
N MET A 205 -6.68 2.66 2.39
CA MET A 205 -5.61 1.67 2.38
C MET A 205 -4.32 2.31 2.84
N PHE A 206 -3.63 1.68 3.77
CA PHE A 206 -2.31 2.10 4.24
C PHE A 206 -1.24 1.24 3.59
N LEU A 207 -0.24 1.90 3.01
CA LEU A 207 0.94 1.27 2.41
C LEU A 207 2.09 1.41 3.41
N ALA A 208 2.53 0.30 3.99
CA ALA A 208 3.63 0.30 4.92
C ALA A 208 4.98 0.31 4.18
N PRO A 209 5.99 1.04 4.70
CA PRO A 209 7.33 1.00 4.12
C PRO A 209 8.00 -0.36 4.32
N GLY A 210 9.05 -0.61 3.55
CA GLY A 210 9.83 -1.85 3.64
C GLY A 210 10.93 -1.77 4.71
N VAL A 211 11.26 -2.92 5.30
CA VAL A 211 12.49 -3.06 6.09
C VAL A 211 13.73 -3.00 5.20
N THR A 212 13.63 -3.50 3.96
CA THR A 212 14.74 -3.41 3.01
C THR A 212 14.97 -1.95 2.58
N PRO A 213 16.20 -1.44 2.62
CA PRO A 213 16.55 -0.12 2.12
C PRO A 213 16.92 -0.14 0.63
N TRP A 214 16.58 -1.23 -0.07
CA TRP A 214 16.99 -1.44 -1.45
C TRP A 214 16.55 -0.27 -2.34
N LYS A 215 17.53 0.34 -3.02
CA LYS A 215 17.28 1.40 -3.98
C LYS A 215 16.71 0.81 -5.26
N THR A 216 15.48 1.22 -5.60
CA THR A 216 14.78 0.62 -6.72
C THR A 216 15.48 0.80 -8.06
N THR A 217 15.47 -0.26 -8.86
CA THR A 217 15.95 -0.25 -10.25
C THR A 217 14.84 0.06 -11.25
N LEU A 218 13.63 0.44 -10.78
CA LEU A 218 12.52 0.79 -11.65
C LEU A 218 12.90 2.01 -12.52
N PRO A 219 12.93 1.88 -13.87
CA PRO A 219 13.35 2.99 -14.72
C PRO A 219 12.50 4.24 -14.51
N GLY A 220 13.13 5.41 -14.41
CA GLY A 220 12.47 6.70 -14.19
C GLY A 220 12.31 7.10 -12.72
N VAL A 221 12.56 6.20 -11.76
CA VAL A 221 12.63 6.57 -10.34
C VAL A 221 14.07 6.97 -10.01
N VAL A 222 14.26 8.22 -9.60
CA VAL A 222 15.57 8.75 -9.17
C VAL A 222 15.68 8.61 -7.66
N ASN A 223 16.82 8.09 -7.18
CA ASN A 223 17.11 7.95 -5.75
C ASN A 223 16.02 7.22 -4.92
N GLY A 224 15.33 6.24 -5.50
CA GLY A 224 14.22 5.54 -4.85
C GLY A 224 14.64 4.47 -3.83
N ALA A 225 15.45 4.86 -2.84
CA ALA A 225 15.69 4.05 -1.64
C ALA A 225 14.80 4.56 -0.49
N ASN A 226 14.80 3.83 0.61
CA ASN A 226 14.15 4.22 1.86
C ASN A 226 15.05 3.79 3.04
N ASN A 227 14.88 4.39 4.22
CA ASN A 227 15.38 3.73 5.42
C ASN A 227 14.51 2.51 5.75
N PRO A 228 15.05 1.49 6.48
CA PRO A 228 14.24 0.43 7.04
C PRO A 228 13.12 1.00 7.93
N GLY A 229 11.88 0.61 7.65
CA GLY A 229 10.70 1.02 8.40
C GLY A 229 9.88 -0.16 8.92
N ILE A 230 9.29 -0.01 10.11
CA ILE A 230 8.25 -0.88 10.66
C ILE A 230 7.10 -0.01 11.18
N ARG A 231 5.90 -0.57 11.28
CA ARG A 231 4.72 0.17 11.71
C ARG A 231 3.90 -0.57 12.75
N VAL A 232 3.44 0.17 13.76
CA VAL A 232 2.49 -0.28 14.77
C VAL A 232 1.19 0.49 14.58
N ILE A 233 0.05 -0.19 14.72
CA ILE A 233 -1.28 0.39 14.51
C ILE A 233 -2.11 0.19 15.77
N ASP A 234 -2.61 1.30 16.30
CA ASP A 234 -3.58 1.29 17.39
C ASP A 234 -4.98 1.30 16.81
N TYR A 235 -5.85 0.44 17.32
CA TYR A 235 -7.20 0.29 16.81
C TYR A 235 -8.23 0.07 17.92
N ASP A 236 -9.48 0.36 17.57
CA ASP A 236 -10.64 0.09 18.40
C ASP A 236 -11.01 -1.40 18.34
N PRO A 237 -10.97 -2.16 19.44
CA PRO A 237 -11.26 -3.59 19.40
C PRO A 237 -12.73 -3.93 19.08
N ASP A 238 -13.66 -2.98 19.21
CA ASP A 238 -15.08 -3.21 18.94
C ASP A 238 -15.43 -2.89 17.48
N THR A 239 -14.84 -1.82 16.92
CA THR A 239 -15.17 -1.33 15.57
C THR A 239 -14.10 -1.59 14.51
N LEU A 240 -12.91 -2.03 14.93
CA LEU A 240 -11.69 -2.09 14.11
C LEU A 240 -11.28 -0.75 13.49
N GLN A 241 -11.81 0.37 13.98
CA GLN A 241 -11.36 1.67 13.50
C GLN A 241 -9.89 1.89 13.88
N VAL A 242 -9.06 2.24 12.89
CA VAL A 242 -7.68 2.69 13.15
C VAL A 242 -7.73 4.00 13.94
N LYS A 243 -7.20 3.96 15.16
CA LYS A 243 -7.09 5.13 16.05
C LYS A 243 -5.81 5.89 15.77
N ASP A 244 -4.71 5.17 15.56
CA ASP A 244 -3.44 5.80 15.21
C ASP A 244 -2.47 4.83 14.56
N MET A 245 -1.39 5.37 14.01
CA MET A 245 -0.31 4.61 13.39
C MET A 245 1.02 5.25 13.75
N VAL A 246 1.93 4.47 14.32
CA VAL A 246 3.29 4.90 14.62
C VAL A 246 4.24 4.17 13.68
N THR A 247 4.95 4.93 12.86
CA THR A 247 6.04 4.38 12.04
C THR A 247 7.33 4.53 12.82
N TYR A 248 8.09 3.45 12.94
CA TYR A 248 9.45 3.44 13.47
C TYR A 248 10.42 3.19 12.34
N TYR A 249 11.60 3.76 12.44
CA TYR A 249 12.62 3.62 11.41
C TYR A 249 14.02 3.44 12.00
N LEU A 250 14.89 2.90 11.17
CA LEU A 250 16.32 2.81 11.44
C LEU A 250 17.05 3.75 10.51
N ASN A 251 17.69 4.81 11.01
CA ASN A 251 18.61 5.60 10.18
C ASN A 251 19.80 4.73 9.79
N LEU A 252 19.80 4.21 8.57
CA LEU A 252 20.75 3.18 8.15
C LEU A 252 22.18 3.72 8.09
N THR A 253 22.35 4.99 7.71
CA THR A 253 23.66 5.65 7.68
C THR A 253 24.24 5.76 9.10
N HIS A 254 23.42 6.18 10.06
CA HIS A 254 23.81 6.23 11.47
C HIS A 254 24.12 4.82 12.01
N ALA A 255 23.25 3.85 11.74
CA ALA A 255 23.39 2.47 12.20
C ALA A 255 24.70 1.82 11.75
N ASN A 256 25.12 2.05 10.50
CA ASN A 256 26.37 1.52 9.94
C ASN A 256 27.63 2.22 10.44
N THR A 257 27.50 3.46 10.92
CA THR A 257 28.63 4.24 11.45
C THR A 257 28.82 4.03 12.94
N PHE A 258 27.72 3.86 13.67
CA PHE A 258 27.69 3.79 15.13
C PHE A 258 26.99 2.51 15.58
N SER A 259 25.70 2.59 15.90
CA SER A 259 24.91 1.47 16.40
C SER A 259 23.49 1.51 15.82
N ALA A 260 22.94 0.33 15.55
CA ALA A 260 21.57 0.21 15.10
C ALA A 260 20.59 0.50 16.25
N VAL A 261 19.83 1.59 16.11
CA VAL A 261 18.78 2.00 17.05
C VAL A 261 17.53 2.32 16.23
N TRP A 262 16.44 1.63 16.51
CA TRP A 262 15.13 1.96 15.94
C TRP A 262 14.53 3.12 16.73
N GLU A 263 14.03 4.13 16.03
CA GLU A 263 13.46 5.34 16.61
C GLU A 263 12.06 5.57 16.05
N GLU A 264 11.22 6.26 16.81
CA GLU A 264 9.93 6.73 16.29
C GLU A 264 10.19 7.73 15.14
N GLU A 265 9.59 7.47 13.98
CA GLU A 265 9.63 8.40 12.87
C GLU A 265 8.55 9.47 13.06
N TYR A 266 7.30 9.03 13.17
CA TYR A 266 6.14 9.86 13.43
C TYR A 266 4.93 9.04 13.91
N GLN A 267 4.05 9.72 14.64
CA GLN A 267 2.67 9.30 14.94
C GLN A 267 1.69 10.04 14.01
N LEU A 268 0.81 9.31 13.33
CA LEU A 268 -0.07 9.84 12.28
C LEU A 268 -0.95 11.01 12.75
N THR A 269 -1.63 10.84 13.89
CA THR A 269 -2.52 11.88 14.44
C THR A 269 -1.77 13.16 14.78
N GLY A 270 -0.60 13.05 15.41
CA GLY A 270 0.26 14.17 15.77
C GLY A 270 0.85 14.87 14.54
N ALA A 271 1.39 14.09 13.61
CA ALA A 271 2.02 14.59 12.38
C ALA A 271 1.03 15.39 11.52
N PHE A 272 -0.17 14.86 11.30
CA PHE A 272 -1.15 15.49 10.41
C PHE A 272 -2.27 16.22 11.12
N GLN A 273 -2.24 16.32 12.46
CA GLN A 273 -3.25 16.98 13.29
C GLN A 273 -4.67 16.52 12.92
N VAL A 274 -4.89 15.20 12.99
CA VAL A 274 -6.17 14.54 12.76
C VAL A 274 -6.50 13.66 13.97
N PRO A 275 -7.78 13.41 14.28
CA PRO A 275 -8.14 12.70 15.52
C PRO A 275 -7.91 11.19 15.44
N ASP A 276 -7.85 10.61 14.24
CA ASP A 276 -7.71 9.17 14.04
C ASP A 276 -7.25 8.82 12.60
N GLY A 277 -7.13 7.52 12.30
CA GLY A 277 -6.87 6.98 10.96
C GLY A 277 -8.14 6.65 10.15
N SER A 278 -9.30 7.24 10.47
CA SER A 278 -10.53 6.98 9.70
C SER A 278 -10.44 7.52 8.26
N ALA A 279 -11.27 6.99 7.35
CA ALA A 279 -11.34 7.49 5.97
C ALA A 279 -11.61 9.01 5.89
N ARG A 280 -12.37 9.57 6.84
CA ARG A 280 -12.62 11.02 6.92
C ARG A 280 -11.37 11.80 7.34
N SER A 281 -10.65 11.32 8.35
CA SER A 281 -9.40 11.92 8.80
C SER A 281 -8.34 11.84 7.70
N MET A 282 -8.20 10.68 7.04
CA MET A 282 -7.24 10.49 5.95
C MET A 282 -7.57 11.30 4.70
N HIS A 283 -8.85 11.55 4.40
CA HIS A 283 -9.23 12.54 3.39
C HIS A 283 -8.76 13.95 3.77
N THR A 284 -8.85 14.31 5.06
CA THR A 284 -8.34 15.59 5.57
C THR A 284 -6.82 15.69 5.45
N VAL A 285 -6.10 14.59 5.71
CA VAL A 285 -4.65 14.48 5.48
C VAL A 285 -4.32 14.73 4.01
N LEU A 286 -5.03 14.07 3.08
CA LEU A 286 -4.86 14.30 1.64
C LEU A 286 -5.12 15.76 1.24
N GLU A 287 -6.16 16.39 1.78
CA GLU A 287 -6.46 17.79 1.49
C GLU A 287 -5.36 18.74 2.03
N LYS A 288 -4.78 18.45 3.19
CA LYS A 288 -3.62 19.16 3.73
C LYS A 288 -2.39 19.01 2.82
N ILE A 289 -2.04 17.77 2.45
CA ILE A 289 -0.92 17.47 1.53
C ILE A 289 -1.11 18.17 0.19
N SER A 290 -2.34 18.22 -0.33
CA SER A 290 -2.63 18.81 -1.64
C SER A 290 -2.49 20.34 -1.67
N LYS A 291 -2.73 21.03 -0.54
CA LYS A 291 -2.89 22.49 -0.47
C LYS A 291 -1.80 23.22 0.32
N ASP A 292 -1.14 22.58 1.27
CA ASP A 292 -0.11 23.18 2.12
C ASP A 292 1.25 22.51 1.88
N ALA A 293 2.20 23.30 1.37
CA ALA A 293 3.54 22.84 1.03
C ALA A 293 4.30 22.23 2.23
N ARG A 294 4.00 22.63 3.48
CA ARG A 294 4.63 22.05 4.66
C ARG A 294 4.14 20.63 4.92
N TYR A 295 2.84 20.39 4.79
CA TYR A 295 2.28 19.05 4.94
C TYR A 295 2.68 18.14 3.77
N LEU A 296 2.80 18.69 2.56
CA LEU A 296 3.38 17.98 1.43
C LEU A 296 4.81 17.54 1.72
N GLN A 297 5.66 18.48 2.15
CA GLN A 297 7.07 18.19 2.41
C GLN A 297 7.23 17.17 3.55
N GLN A 298 6.48 17.34 4.64
CA GLN A 298 6.46 16.40 5.75
C GLN A 298 6.05 14.99 5.31
N TYR A 299 4.98 14.87 4.52
CA TYR A 299 4.59 13.58 3.93
C TYR A 299 5.66 13.01 3.00
N TYR A 300 6.30 13.84 2.18
CA TYR A 300 7.34 13.39 1.25
C TYR A 300 8.59 12.85 1.97
N GLU A 301 8.99 13.50 3.06
CA GLU A 301 10.08 13.01 3.92
C GLU A 301 9.72 11.64 4.51
N PHE A 302 8.52 11.47 5.06
CA PHE A 302 8.05 10.17 5.57
C PHE A 302 7.88 9.12 4.49
N ASN A 303 7.52 9.50 3.25
CA ASN A 303 7.33 8.56 2.16
C ASN A 303 8.58 7.73 1.88
N SER A 304 9.78 8.31 2.00
CA SER A 304 11.05 7.61 1.89
C SER A 304 11.63 7.15 3.23
N VAL A 305 10.84 7.24 4.30
CA VAL A 305 11.25 6.94 5.68
C VAL A 305 12.44 7.83 6.11
N LYS A 306 12.32 9.15 5.91
CA LYS A 306 13.38 10.16 6.16
C LYS A 306 14.70 9.90 5.41
N TYR A 307 14.67 9.24 4.25
CA TYR A 307 15.86 9.03 3.41
C TYR A 307 16.08 10.18 2.42
N ASP A 308 15.06 10.50 1.62
CA ASP A 308 15.07 11.56 0.63
C ASP A 308 14.43 12.82 1.23
N LEU A 309 15.29 13.80 1.56
CA LEU A 309 14.90 15.08 2.15
C LEU A 309 14.87 16.20 1.10
N ALA A 310 14.92 15.87 -0.19
CA ALA A 310 14.76 16.85 -1.25
C ALA A 310 13.37 17.50 -1.20
N LEU A 311 13.24 18.70 -1.76
CA LEU A 311 11.96 19.40 -1.85
C LEU A 311 11.05 18.71 -2.87
N CYS A 312 9.82 18.40 -2.47
CA CYS A 312 8.80 17.90 -3.39
C CYS A 312 8.13 19.07 -4.14
N GLU A 313 8.65 19.35 -5.34
CA GLU A 313 8.11 20.39 -6.22
C GLU A 313 6.79 19.96 -6.90
N GLU A 314 6.16 20.86 -7.66
CA GLU A 314 4.84 20.63 -8.27
C GLU A 314 4.70 19.29 -9.05
N PRO A 315 5.66 18.86 -9.89
CA PRO A 315 5.54 17.56 -10.55
C PRO A 315 5.46 16.39 -9.56
N CYS A 316 6.27 16.44 -8.48
CA CYS A 316 6.24 15.48 -7.38
C CYS A 316 4.90 15.54 -6.65
N ARG A 317 4.41 16.74 -6.32
CA ARG A 317 3.10 16.93 -5.66
C ARG A 317 1.98 16.27 -6.46
N VAL A 318 1.94 16.49 -7.78
CA VAL A 318 0.92 15.92 -8.67
C VAL A 318 0.98 14.40 -8.67
N ASP A 319 2.16 13.81 -8.77
CA ASP A 319 2.32 12.35 -8.78
C ASP A 319 1.82 11.72 -7.48
N HIS A 320 2.19 12.30 -6.34
CA HIS A 320 1.77 11.81 -5.02
C HIS A 320 0.28 12.04 -4.77
N VAL A 321 -0.24 13.25 -4.99
CA VAL A 321 -1.65 13.57 -4.72
C VAL A 321 -2.58 12.75 -5.62
N CYS A 322 -2.26 12.61 -6.91
CA CYS A 322 -3.11 11.83 -7.81
C CYS A 322 -3.06 10.33 -7.49
N ALA A 323 -1.89 9.78 -7.14
CA ALA A 323 -1.80 8.37 -6.74
C ALA A 323 -2.56 8.08 -5.43
N ILE A 324 -2.48 8.98 -4.43
CA ILE A 324 -3.23 8.85 -3.17
C ILE A 324 -4.74 8.92 -3.42
N ARG A 325 -5.18 9.88 -4.27
CA ARG A 325 -6.59 10.20 -4.47
C ARG A 325 -7.31 9.21 -5.38
N GLU A 326 -6.68 8.81 -6.48
CA GLU A 326 -7.34 8.13 -7.58
C GLU A 326 -6.73 6.75 -7.83
N VAL A 327 -7.36 5.73 -7.24
CA VAL A 327 -7.03 4.32 -7.50
C VAL A 327 -7.59 3.85 -8.85
N ASP A 328 -8.67 4.47 -9.33
CA ASP A 328 -9.24 4.24 -10.65
C ASP A 328 -8.34 4.82 -11.75
N PHE A 329 -8.08 4.03 -12.79
CA PHE A 329 -7.12 4.42 -13.83
C PHE A 329 -7.57 5.63 -14.64
N ALA A 330 -8.85 5.68 -15.01
CA ALA A 330 -9.37 6.81 -15.79
C ALA A 330 -9.39 8.09 -14.96
N ARG A 331 -9.77 8.01 -13.68
CA ARG A 331 -9.76 9.18 -12.78
C ARG A 331 -8.35 9.66 -12.46
N TYR A 332 -7.38 8.76 -12.31
CA TYR A 332 -5.97 9.11 -12.16
C TYR A 332 -5.48 9.93 -13.36
N ASP A 333 -5.77 9.49 -14.58
CA ASP A 333 -5.38 10.21 -15.80
C ASP A 333 -6.01 11.61 -15.87
N VAL A 334 -7.26 11.74 -15.45
CA VAL A 334 -7.93 13.05 -15.34
C VAL A 334 -7.24 13.93 -14.32
N CYS A 335 -6.86 13.40 -13.15
CA CYS A 335 -6.14 14.15 -12.11
C CYS A 335 -4.79 14.69 -12.60
N ILE A 336 -3.99 13.85 -13.28
CA ILE A 336 -2.68 14.25 -13.84
C ILE A 336 -2.84 15.35 -14.90
N LYS A 337 -3.81 15.20 -15.82
CA LYS A 337 -4.08 16.19 -16.86
C LYS A 337 -4.61 17.50 -16.29
N GLY A 338 -5.56 17.45 -15.35
CA GLY A 338 -6.14 18.63 -14.71
C GLY A 338 -5.11 19.49 -13.97
N SER A 339 -4.16 18.83 -13.28
CA SER A 339 -3.09 19.53 -12.56
C SER A 339 -2.07 20.19 -13.48
N SER A 340 -1.82 19.58 -14.65
CA SER A 340 -0.93 20.14 -15.68
C SER A 340 -1.51 21.43 -16.30
N SER A 341 -2.84 21.47 -16.52
CA SER A 341 -3.52 22.66 -17.05
C SER A 341 -3.55 23.83 -16.07
N ALA A 342 -3.69 23.56 -14.76
CA ALA A 342 -3.67 24.60 -13.72
C ALA A 342 -2.29 25.25 -13.57
N ALA A 343 -1.20 24.49 -13.72
CA ALA A 343 0.16 25.04 -13.71
C ALA A 343 0.44 25.94 -14.93
N ALA A 344 -0.12 25.57 -16.10
CA ALA A 344 0.03 26.35 -17.33
C ALA A 344 -0.71 27.70 -17.25
N THR A 345 -1.92 27.75 -16.70
CA THR A 345 -2.68 29.00 -16.55
C THR A 345 -2.02 29.94 -15.54
N SER A 346 -1.53 29.45 -14.40
CA SER A 346 -0.78 30.27 -13.43
C SER A 346 0.49 30.90 -14.03
N SER A 347 1.22 30.15 -14.86
CA SER A 347 2.41 30.65 -15.56
C SER A 347 2.08 31.76 -16.57
N VAL A 348 0.97 31.62 -17.29
CA VAL A 348 0.50 32.63 -18.26
C VAL A 348 0.05 33.91 -17.55
N PHE A 349 -0.62 33.81 -16.40
CA PHE A 349 -1.00 34.99 -15.60
C PHE A 349 0.22 35.74 -15.04
N ILE A 350 1.26 35.04 -14.58
CA ILE A 350 2.50 35.66 -14.10
C ILE A 350 3.22 36.38 -15.25
N LEU A 351 3.35 35.73 -16.42
CA LEU A 351 3.94 36.34 -17.62
C LEU A 351 3.16 37.59 -18.07
N LEU A 352 1.83 37.55 -18.09
CA LEU A 352 0.99 38.70 -18.43
C LEU A 352 1.13 39.85 -17.43
N SER A 353 1.27 39.55 -16.14
CA SER A 353 1.48 40.57 -15.09
C SER A 353 2.88 41.21 -15.13
N LEU A 354 3.91 40.47 -15.57
CA LEU A 354 5.25 41.01 -15.80
C LEU A 354 5.32 41.86 -17.07
N LEU A 355 4.58 41.47 -18.13
CA LEU A 355 4.46 42.24 -19.36
C LEU A 355 3.68 43.54 -19.16
N SER A 356 2.62 43.56 -18.36
CA SER A 356 1.87 44.79 -18.06
C SER A 356 2.63 45.75 -17.13
N ALA A 357 3.53 45.25 -16.28
CA ALA A 357 4.43 46.09 -15.48
C ALA A 357 5.53 46.78 -16.31
N SER A 358 5.86 46.24 -17.49
CA SER A 358 6.85 46.81 -18.41
C SER A 358 6.31 47.87 -19.38
N LEU A 359 4.99 48.10 -19.38
CA LEU A 359 4.29 49.07 -20.23
C LEU A 359 3.59 50.13 -19.37
N SER A 360 4.35 50.86 -18.55
CA SER A 360 3.90 52.15 -17.99
C SER A 360 4.54 53.29 -18.80
N PRO A 361 3.75 54.24 -19.35
CA PRO A 361 4.30 55.32 -20.15
C PRO A 361 5.07 56.29 -19.26
N GLN A 362 6.31 56.58 -19.64
CA GLN A 362 7.09 57.71 -19.11
C GLN A 362 6.30 59.00 -19.37
N HIS A 363 5.75 59.60 -18.32
CA HIS A 363 5.38 61.01 -18.34
C HIS A 363 6.65 61.84 -18.22
N ALA A 364 6.98 62.57 -19.29
CA ALA A 364 7.94 63.66 -19.29
C ALA A 364 7.22 64.98 -19.59
N LEU A 365 7.69 66.01 -18.88
CA LEU A 365 7.28 67.43 -18.88
C LEU A 365 7.22 68.08 -20.27
#